data_AF-A0A849QL84-F1
#
_entry.id   AF-A0A849QL84-F1
#
_cell.length_a   1.000
_cell.length_b   1.000
_cell.length_c   1.000
_cell.angle_alpha   90.00
_cell.angle_beta   90.00
_cell.angle_gamma   90.00
#
_symmetry.space_group_name_H-M   'P 1'
#
loop_
_entity.id
_entity.type
_entity.pdbx_description
1 polymer ?
#
loop_
_entity_poly.entity_id
_entity_poly.type
_entity_poly.pdbx_seq_one_letter_code
_entity_poly.pdbx_strand_id
1 'polypeptide(L)'
;MDPLLFAALLLIGFIVAFAIGSNDEAMAPAVGARVFSVTTAVVLGGILSIIGAVFFGGGVSEKVGSELVSGNEMSIAMVFAIMISMAIWLLLASASKGLPISTTQCIVGAVIGVAIVAPFIGIEGW
;
A
#
# COMPACT_ATOMS: atom_id res chain seq x y z
N MET A 1 9.45 1.63 -20.89
CA MET A 1 8.27 2.40 -20.44
C MET A 1 8.47 3.85 -20.80
N ASP A 2 7.39 4.54 -21.14
CA ASP A 2 7.38 6.00 -21.29
C ASP A 2 7.86 6.67 -19.97
N PRO A 3 8.81 7.62 -20.00
CA PRO A 3 9.25 8.36 -18.82
C PRO A 3 8.10 8.98 -18.02
N LEU A 4 7.04 9.47 -18.70
CA LEU A 4 5.87 10.05 -18.03
C LEU A 4 5.12 9.01 -17.21
N LEU A 5 4.94 7.82 -17.79
CA LEU A 5 4.24 6.72 -17.12
C LEU A 5 5.02 6.21 -15.91
N PHE A 6 6.35 6.12 -16.04
CA PHE A 6 7.22 5.75 -14.93
C PHE A 6 7.15 6.76 -13.80
N ALA A 7 7.19 8.07 -14.11
CA ALA A 7 7.02 9.12 -13.12
C ALA A 7 5.64 9.06 -12.43
N ALA A 8 4.58 8.78 -13.17
CA ALA A 8 3.24 8.61 -12.60
C ALA A 8 3.14 7.42 -11.64
N LEU A 9 3.77 6.28 -11.97
CA LEU A 9 3.83 5.12 -11.08
C LEU A 9 4.61 5.39 -9.80
N LEU A 10 5.74 6.09 -9.89
CA LEU A 10 6.50 6.51 -8.71
C LEU A 10 5.69 7.46 -7.83
N LEU A 11 4.96 8.39 -8.44
CA LEU A 11 4.12 9.35 -7.71
C LEU A 11 3.02 8.63 -6.92
N ILE A 12 2.24 7.75 -7.57
CA ILE A 12 1.18 7.01 -6.87
C ILE A 12 1.77 6.03 -5.85
N GLY A 13 2.93 5.42 -6.13
CA GLY A 13 3.65 4.59 -5.16
C GLY A 13 4.06 5.34 -3.92
N PHE A 14 4.54 6.57 -4.07
CA PHE A 14 4.84 7.45 -2.95
C PHE A 14 3.59 7.79 -2.13
N ILE A 15 2.46 8.08 -2.80
CA ILE A 15 1.19 8.35 -2.12
C ILE A 15 0.72 7.14 -1.31
N VAL A 16 0.78 5.94 -1.88
CA VAL A 16 0.41 4.71 -1.17
C VAL A 16 1.35 4.46 0.02
N ALA A 17 2.67 4.66 -0.16
CA ALA A 17 3.64 4.52 0.93
C ALA A 17 3.35 5.50 2.09
N PHE A 18 3.03 6.75 1.77
CA PHE A 18 2.61 7.75 2.76
C PHE A 18 1.30 7.35 3.47
N ALA A 19 0.33 6.83 2.72
CA ALA A 19 -0.95 6.38 3.27
C ALA A 19 -0.78 5.19 4.23
N ILE A 20 0.08 4.22 3.87
CA ILE A 20 0.44 3.09 4.74
C ILE A 20 1.13 3.61 6.01
N GLY A 21 2.14 4.49 5.88
CA GLY A 21 2.85 5.03 7.04
C GLY A 21 1.95 5.84 7.98
N SER A 22 0.95 6.53 7.45
CA SER A 22 -0.05 7.27 8.25
C SER A 22 -1.01 6.35 9.01
N ASN A 23 -1.23 5.14 8.51
CA ASN A 23 -2.14 4.15 9.09
C ASN A 23 -1.45 3.17 10.05
N ASP A 24 -0.21 2.76 9.75
CA ASP A 24 0.50 1.64 10.39
C ASP A 24 1.71 2.09 11.25
N GLU A 25 1.55 3.09 12.11
CA GLU A 25 2.66 3.53 12.99
C GLU A 25 2.82 2.60 14.22
N ALA A 26 3.81 1.71 14.15
CA ALA A 26 4.06 0.68 15.16
C ALA A 26 4.44 1.22 16.55
N MET A 27 4.96 2.45 16.63
CA MET A 27 5.40 3.05 17.90
C MET A 27 4.27 3.74 18.68
N ALA A 28 3.03 3.76 18.17
CA ALA A 28 1.89 4.40 18.82
C ALA A 28 1.62 3.92 20.27
N PRO A 29 1.74 2.62 20.61
CA PRO A 29 1.58 2.16 22.00
C PRO A 29 2.65 2.73 22.94
N ALA A 30 3.89 2.91 22.48
CA ALA A 30 4.98 3.47 23.28
C ALA A 30 4.74 4.96 23.60
N VAL A 31 4.13 5.69 22.66
CA VAL A 31 3.64 7.06 22.90
C VAL A 31 2.48 7.03 23.90
N GLY A 32 1.52 6.12 23.73
CA GLY A 32 0.39 5.95 24.66
C GLY A 32 0.81 5.62 26.10
N ALA A 33 1.87 4.83 26.25
CA ALA A 33 2.50 4.51 27.53
C ALA A 33 3.40 5.62 28.10
N ARG A 34 3.50 6.77 27.41
CA ARG A 34 4.35 7.93 27.77
C ARG A 34 5.84 7.61 27.86
N VAL A 35 6.31 6.59 27.13
CA VAL A 35 7.72 6.24 27.04
C VAL A 35 8.45 7.19 26.09
N PHE A 36 7.80 7.53 24.97
CA PHE A 36 8.35 8.44 23.95
C PHE A 36 7.37 9.57 23.62
N SER A 37 7.91 10.70 23.16
CA SER A 37 7.11 11.74 22.49
C SER A 37 6.66 11.27 21.10
N VAL A 38 5.59 11.87 20.57
CA VAL A 38 5.11 11.60 19.20
C VAL A 38 6.23 11.78 18.18
N THR A 39 6.97 12.88 18.25
CA THR A 39 8.05 13.18 17.31
C THR A 39 9.15 12.12 17.36
N THR A 40 9.56 11.69 18.56
CA THR A 40 10.57 10.64 18.72
C THR A 40 10.08 9.32 18.13
N ALA A 41 8.83 8.95 18.40
CA ALA A 41 8.23 7.72 17.90
C ALA A 41 8.18 7.70 16.37
N VAL A 42 7.72 8.79 15.72
CA VAL A 42 7.64 8.89 14.26
C VAL A 42 9.03 8.83 13.61
N VAL A 43 10.04 9.51 14.17
CA VAL A 43 11.39 9.47 13.61
C VAL A 43 12.01 8.08 13.71
N LEU A 44 11.92 7.44 14.89
CA LEU A 44 12.44 6.09 15.08
C LEU A 44 11.67 5.06 14.25
N GLY A 45 10.34 5.11 14.27
CA GLY A 45 9.46 4.25 13.48
C GLY A 45 9.73 4.37 11.99
N GLY A 46 9.89 5.60 11.49
CA GLY A 46 10.24 5.86 10.09
C GLY A 46 11.60 5.27 9.69
N ILE A 47 12.65 5.45 10.49
CA ILE A 47 13.97 4.87 10.22
C ILE A 47 13.91 3.34 10.20
N LEU A 48 13.27 2.74 11.21
CA LEU A 48 13.13 1.29 11.30
C LEU A 48 12.28 0.73 10.15
N SER A 49 11.26 1.46 9.71
CA SER A 49 10.41 1.09 8.58
C SER A 49 11.18 1.12 7.26
N ILE A 50 12.04 2.12 7.04
CA ILE A 50 12.91 2.18 5.85
C ILE A 50 13.87 0.98 5.85
N ILE A 51 14.52 0.69 6.98
CA ILE A 51 15.39 -0.48 7.12
C ILE A 51 14.59 -1.76 6.83
N GLY A 52 13.43 -1.92 7.45
CA GLY A 52 12.54 -3.06 7.23
C GLY A 52 12.17 -3.24 5.76
N ALA A 53 11.75 -2.17 5.09
CA ALA A 53 11.35 -2.19 3.69
C ALA A 53 12.52 -2.58 2.76
N VAL A 54 13.73 -2.04 2.99
CA VAL A 54 14.90 -2.32 2.15
C VAL A 54 15.41 -3.74 2.34
N PHE A 55 15.49 -4.24 3.58
CA PHE A 55 16.10 -5.55 3.86
C PHE A 55 15.11 -6.72 3.83
N PHE A 56 13.83 -6.49 4.17
CA PHE A 56 12.84 -7.54 4.36
C PHE A 56 11.57 -7.37 3.49
N GLY A 57 11.44 -6.29 2.72
CA GLY A 57 10.26 -6.01 1.91
C GLY A 57 10.04 -6.94 0.71
N GLY A 58 11.11 -7.53 0.18
CA GLY A 58 11.07 -8.32 -1.06
C GLY A 58 10.10 -9.51 -1.02
N GLY A 59 9.97 -10.18 0.12
CA GLY A 59 9.02 -11.30 0.26
C GLY A 59 7.56 -10.86 0.10
N VAL A 60 7.17 -9.72 0.68
CA VAL A 60 5.80 -9.19 0.56
C VAL A 60 5.54 -8.71 -0.87
N SER A 61 6.52 -8.04 -1.48
CA SER A 61 6.42 -7.60 -2.88
C SER A 61 6.19 -8.77 -3.84
N GLU A 62 6.86 -9.90 -3.65
CA GLU A 62 6.67 -11.10 -4.46
C GLU A 62 5.26 -11.70 -4.26
N LYS A 63 4.83 -11.84 -2.99
CA LYS A 63 3.48 -12.37 -2.67
C LYS A 63 2.38 -11.54 -3.30
N VAL A 64 2.49 -10.21 -3.25
CA VAL A 64 1.51 -9.29 -3.83
C VAL A 64 1.59 -9.26 -5.35
N GLY A 65 2.80 -9.21 -5.92
CA GLY A 65 3.01 -9.02 -7.34
C GLY A 65 2.77 -10.27 -8.19
N SER A 66 2.93 -11.46 -7.61
CA SER A 66 2.87 -12.74 -8.33
C SER A 66 1.80 -13.66 -7.77
N GLU A 67 1.86 -13.98 -6.47
CA GLU A 67 0.96 -15.00 -5.90
C GLU A 67 -0.48 -14.52 -5.74
N LEU A 68 -0.69 -13.27 -5.33
CA LEU A 68 -2.03 -12.72 -5.11
C LEU A 68 -2.83 -12.62 -6.41
N VAL A 69 -2.14 -12.43 -7.54
CA VAL A 69 -2.72 -12.37 -8.88
C VAL A 69 -2.65 -13.71 -9.61
N SER A 70 -2.29 -14.80 -8.91
CA SER A 70 -2.16 -16.15 -9.47
C SER A 70 -1.25 -16.25 -10.70
N GLY A 71 -0.23 -15.38 -10.78
CA GLY A 71 0.69 -15.30 -11.92
C GLY A 71 0.11 -14.62 -13.16
N ASN A 72 -1.10 -14.07 -13.09
CA ASN A 72 -1.69 -13.33 -14.20
C ASN A 72 -0.97 -12.00 -14.45
N GLU A 73 -0.80 -11.64 -15.74
CA GLU A 73 -0.21 -10.37 -16.10
C GLU A 73 -1.16 -9.21 -15.76
N MET A 74 -0.66 -8.26 -14.96
CA MET A 74 -1.37 -7.02 -14.66
C MET A 74 -1.11 -5.98 -15.74
N SER A 75 -2.19 -5.48 -16.35
CA SER A 75 -2.07 -4.27 -17.17
C SER A 75 -1.73 -3.07 -16.28
N ILE A 76 -1.07 -2.06 -16.87
CA ILE A 76 -0.73 -0.83 -16.15
C ILE A 76 -1.99 -0.14 -15.56
N ALA A 77 -3.11 -0.20 -16.26
CA ALA A 77 -4.38 0.34 -15.77
C ALA A 77 -4.87 -0.37 -14.49
N MET A 78 -4.70 -1.69 -14.42
CA MET A 78 -5.03 -2.48 -13.23
C MET A 78 -4.14 -2.11 -12.04
N VAL A 79 -2.83 -1.93 -12.28
CA VAL A 79 -1.89 -1.48 -11.24
C VAL A 79 -2.30 -0.11 -10.69
N PHE A 80 -2.63 0.86 -11.56
CA PHE A 80 -3.14 2.15 -11.12
C PHE A 80 -4.44 2.04 -10.34
N ALA A 81 -5.40 1.23 -10.80
CA ALA A 81 -6.67 1.03 -10.10
C ALA A 81 -6.46 0.49 -8.68
N ILE A 82 -5.55 -0.49 -8.52
CA ILE A 82 -5.19 -1.05 -7.22
C ILE A 82 -4.57 0.02 -6.32
N MET A 83 -3.56 0.73 -6.82
CA MET A 83 -2.83 1.73 -6.03
C MET A 83 -3.71 2.94 -5.65
N ILE A 84 -4.60 3.39 -6.55
CA ILE A 84 -5.55 4.47 -6.25
C ILE A 84 -6.57 4.01 -5.21
N SER A 85 -7.13 2.80 -5.35
CA SER A 85 -8.07 2.25 -4.36
C SER A 85 -7.43 2.16 -2.97
N MET A 86 -6.20 1.63 -2.91
CA MET A 86 -5.39 1.58 -1.68
C MET A 86 -5.21 2.96 -1.05
N ALA A 87 -4.75 3.94 -1.83
CA ALA A 87 -4.49 5.29 -1.35
C ALA A 87 -5.76 5.94 -0.80
N ILE A 88 -6.89 5.83 -1.52
CA ILE A 88 -8.17 6.42 -1.11
C ILE A 88 -8.61 5.87 0.23
N TRP A 89 -8.69 4.54 0.38
CA TRP A 89 -9.23 3.93 1.60
C TRP A 89 -8.33 4.17 2.81
N LEU A 90 -7.00 4.04 2.66
CA LEU A 90 -6.06 4.29 3.73
C LEU A 90 -6.08 5.76 4.17
N LEU A 91 -6.01 6.70 3.23
CA LEU A 91 -6.02 8.13 3.56
C LEU A 91 -7.37 8.55 4.18
N LEU A 92 -8.50 8.05 3.68
CA LEU A 92 -9.81 8.36 4.26
C LEU A 92 -9.95 7.80 5.68
N ALA A 93 -9.50 6.57 5.93
CA ALA A 93 -9.54 5.97 7.26
C ALA A 93 -8.65 6.72 8.26
N SER A 94 -7.41 7.05 7.85
CA SER A 94 -6.48 7.82 8.68
C SER A 94 -6.98 9.26 8.92
N ALA A 95 -7.48 9.95 7.90
CA ALA A 95 -7.89 11.35 8.00
C ALA A 95 -9.24 11.58 8.71
N SER A 96 -10.12 10.57 8.74
CA SER A 96 -11.46 10.73 9.32
C SER A 96 -11.45 10.74 10.85
N LYS A 97 -11.12 9.60 11.47
CA LYS A 97 -11.05 9.44 12.94
C LYS A 97 -9.75 8.75 13.39
N GLY A 98 -8.77 8.62 12.50
CA GLY A 98 -7.58 7.80 12.76
C GLY A 98 -7.93 6.33 12.94
N LEU A 99 -8.85 5.81 12.12
CA LEU A 99 -9.27 4.41 12.21
C LEU A 99 -8.14 3.51 11.70
N PRO A 100 -7.59 2.61 12.53
CA PRO A 100 -6.58 1.66 12.06
C PRO A 100 -7.27 0.60 11.21
N ILE A 101 -6.98 0.57 9.91
CA ILE A 101 -7.52 -0.45 9.00
C ILE A 101 -6.40 -1.34 8.45
N SER A 102 -6.71 -2.56 8.00
CA SER A 102 -5.69 -3.48 7.49
C SER A 102 -5.26 -3.11 6.07
N THR A 103 -3.99 -2.77 5.89
CA THR A 103 -3.37 -2.54 4.57
C THR A 103 -3.43 -3.79 3.68
N THR A 104 -3.23 -4.98 4.26
CA THR A 104 -3.38 -6.26 3.56
C THR A 104 -4.80 -6.47 3.02
N GLN A 105 -5.83 -6.16 3.81
CA GLN A 105 -7.21 -6.29 3.32
C GLN A 105 -7.52 -5.26 2.24
N CYS A 106 -6.96 -4.06 2.33
CA CYS A 106 -7.12 -3.05 1.30
C CYS A 106 -6.57 -3.54 -0.06
N ILE A 107 -5.37 -4.16 -0.08
CA ILE A 107 -4.75 -4.60 -1.34
C ILE A 107 -5.46 -5.83 -1.91
N VAL A 108 -5.81 -6.79 -1.05
CA VAL A 108 -6.59 -7.98 -1.45
C VAL A 108 -7.94 -7.55 -2.03
N GLY A 109 -8.65 -6.65 -1.36
CA GLY A 109 -9.94 -6.14 -1.84
C GLY A 109 -9.82 -5.40 -3.18
N ALA A 110 -8.76 -4.60 -3.36
CA ALA A 110 -8.50 -3.91 -4.61
C ALA A 110 -8.21 -4.88 -5.77
N VAL A 111 -7.41 -5.94 -5.53
CA VAL A 111 -7.14 -6.99 -6.52
C VAL A 111 -8.41 -7.76 -6.88
N ILE A 112 -9.23 -8.13 -5.88
CA ILE A 112 -10.52 -8.78 -6.13
C ILE A 112 -11.42 -7.88 -7.01
N GLY A 113 -11.46 -6.58 -6.72
CA GLY A 113 -12.22 -5.62 -7.53
C GLY A 113 -11.75 -5.57 -8.99
N VAL A 114 -10.43 -5.59 -9.21
CA VAL A 114 -9.86 -5.67 -10.57
C VAL A 114 -10.20 -6.99 -11.25
N ALA A 115 -10.05 -8.12 -10.56
CA ALA A 115 -10.35 -9.45 -11.11
C ALA A 115 -11.82 -9.58 -11.54
N ILE A 116 -12.75 -9.03 -10.74
CA ILE A 116 -14.18 -9.01 -11.11
C ILE A 116 -14.42 -8.18 -12.39
N VAL A 117 -13.73 -7.06 -12.57
CA VAL A 117 -13.96 -6.15 -13.71
C VAL A 117 -13.24 -6.61 -14.98
N ALA A 118 -12.12 -7.32 -14.85
CA ALA A 118 -11.25 -7.71 -15.96
C ALA A 118 -11.99 -8.40 -17.13
N PRO A 119 -12.88 -9.39 -16.92
CA PRO A 119 -13.63 -10.02 -18.01
C PRO A 119 -14.56 -9.06 -18.75
N PHE A 120 -15.11 -8.06 -18.07
CA PHE A 120 -16.03 -7.09 -18.68
C PHE A 120 -15.34 -6.08 -19.59
N ILE A 121 -14.02 -5.93 -19.47
CA ILE A 121 -13.20 -5.07 -20.32
C ILE A 121 -12.35 -5.87 -21.31
N GLY A 122 -12.68 -7.16 -21.51
CA GLY A 122 -12.04 -8.02 -22.51
C GLY A 122 -10.67 -8.57 -22.09
N ILE A 123 -10.37 -8.56 -20.78
CA ILE A 123 -9.16 -9.22 -20.24
C ILE A 123 -9.58 -10.60 -19.72
N GLU A 124 -9.19 -11.64 -20.46
CA GLU A 124 -9.48 -13.04 -20.12
C GLU A 124 -8.39 -13.64 -19.22
N GLY A 125 -8.77 -14.61 -18.37
CA GLY A 125 -7.84 -15.33 -17.48
C GLY A 125 -7.70 -14.77 -16.06
N TRP A 126 -8.40 -13.68 -15.74
CA TRP A 126 -8.51 -13.07 -14.42
C TRP A 126 -9.76 -13.52 -13.66
#